data_AF-A0A3Q3AJ37-F1
#
_entry.id   AF-A0A3Q3AJ37-F1
#
_cell.length_a   1.000
_cell.length_b   1.000
_cell.length_c   1.000
_cell.angle_alpha   90.00
_cell.angle_beta   90.00
_cell.angle_gamma   90.00
#
_symmetry.space_group_name_H-M   'P 1'
#
loop_
_entity.id
_entity.type
_entity.pdbx_description
1 polymer ?
#
loop_
_entity_poly.entity_id
_entity_poly.type
_entity_poly.pdbx_seq_one_letter_code
_entity_poly.pdbx_strand_id
1 'polypeptide(L)'
;MRKLKMDLEKLTTEVMQLREFLPRVLNGLCVEKERLIQDQLQLQQECLHLQSRLDAAKSECQKEREEKLLLRNQLWQSGSELQEQADFCSSLGSAACSLLWSCSSREETVTVWLGKLQSFLIVATQTLESFVKSLDDEMKTQTEDPNSTEHQFVLALVGTITNIAAVTCGRDFLSSSGHILLDTLMKLLELMKPGVFPRLKVLSLMALYNVSISVKGLKYISENNGLVPLIWTLLDDVDWEVCLHCLRLLQSVLLEEDVLRLLGSSLLNPDLRACVSRHTSSVQPNLRATAQQTLEDLQALQQHNVKEKRWHQSGKDSQIK
;
A
#
# COMPACT_ATOMS: atom_id res chain seq x y z
N MET A 1 117.11 25.65 -31.43
CA MET A 1 116.94 24.23 -31.06
C MET A 1 116.12 23.99 -29.78
N ARG A 2 116.28 24.74 -28.67
CA ARG A 2 115.49 24.47 -27.43
C ARG A 2 113.97 24.70 -27.58
N LYS A 3 113.54 25.72 -28.32
CA LYS A 3 112.12 26.07 -28.50
C LYS A 3 111.34 24.98 -29.26
N LEU A 4 111.88 24.48 -30.37
CA LEU A 4 111.30 23.40 -31.18
C LEU A 4 111.16 22.07 -30.42
N LYS A 5 112.11 21.75 -29.53
CA LYS A 5 112.07 20.54 -28.69
C LYS A 5 110.96 20.64 -27.62
N MET A 6 110.83 21.81 -27.00
CA MET A 6 109.77 22.10 -26.04
C MET A 6 108.37 22.09 -26.71
N ASP A 7 108.27 22.62 -27.93
CA ASP A 7 107.03 22.60 -28.72
C ASP A 7 106.65 21.16 -29.12
N LEU A 8 107.62 20.30 -29.46
CA LEU A 8 107.40 18.89 -29.79
C LEU A 8 107.00 18.06 -28.56
N GLU A 9 107.61 18.31 -27.40
CA GLU A 9 107.24 17.68 -26.13
C GLU A 9 105.82 18.10 -25.70
N LYS A 10 105.47 19.39 -25.90
CA LYS A 10 104.10 19.89 -25.69
C LYS A 10 103.09 19.24 -26.64
N LEU A 11 103.41 19.13 -27.92
CA LEU A 11 102.54 18.44 -28.88
C LEU A 11 102.39 16.95 -28.56
N THR A 12 103.48 16.29 -28.13
CA THR A 12 103.44 14.87 -27.74
C THR A 12 102.55 14.66 -26.51
N THR A 13 102.63 15.55 -25.53
CA THR A 13 101.77 15.50 -24.34
C THR A 13 100.32 15.80 -24.66
N GLU A 14 100.03 16.79 -25.52
CA GLU A 14 98.67 17.07 -26.01
C GLU A 14 98.09 15.88 -26.81
N VAL A 15 98.90 15.24 -27.67
CA VAL A 15 98.49 14.05 -28.42
C VAL A 15 98.27 12.85 -27.50
N MET A 16 99.11 12.64 -26.48
CA MET A 16 98.90 11.60 -25.47
C MET A 16 97.63 11.84 -24.65
N GLN A 17 97.37 13.09 -24.24
CA GLN A 17 96.16 13.48 -23.54
C GLN A 17 94.91 13.28 -24.42
N LEU A 18 94.97 13.67 -25.69
CA LEU A 18 93.89 13.40 -26.64
C LEU A 18 93.67 11.90 -26.85
N ARG A 19 94.74 11.10 -26.94
CA ARG A 19 94.65 9.64 -27.12
C ARG A 19 94.06 8.94 -25.90
N GLU A 20 94.21 9.50 -24.70
CA GLU A 20 93.59 9.01 -23.47
C GLU A 20 92.15 9.51 -23.29
N PHE A 21 91.88 10.77 -23.63
CA PHE A 21 90.60 11.44 -23.39
C PHE A 21 89.55 11.13 -24.46
N LEU A 22 89.94 11.10 -25.74
CA LEU A 22 89.02 10.91 -26.86
C LEU A 22 88.25 9.57 -26.77
N PRO A 23 88.88 8.41 -26.44
CA PRO A 23 88.14 7.16 -26.27
C PRO A 23 87.14 7.20 -25.12
N ARG A 24 87.44 7.93 -24.03
CA ARG A 24 86.52 8.07 -22.89
C ARG A 24 85.28 8.89 -23.27
N VAL A 25 85.47 9.98 -24.02
CA VAL A 25 84.35 10.80 -24.53
C VAL A 25 83.54 10.02 -25.57
N LEU A 26 84.19 9.36 -26.53
CA LEU A 26 83.51 8.57 -27.56
C LEU A 26 82.75 7.37 -26.96
N ASN A 27 83.32 6.69 -25.96
CA ASN A 27 82.61 5.62 -25.24
C ASN A 27 81.42 6.17 -24.44
N GLY A 28 81.57 7.33 -23.79
CA GLY A 28 80.45 8.00 -23.11
C GLY A 28 79.30 8.31 -24.06
N LEU A 29 79.61 8.89 -25.23
CA LEU A 29 78.64 9.21 -26.27
C LEU A 29 78.00 7.96 -26.91
N CYS A 30 78.76 6.88 -27.09
CA CYS A 30 78.22 5.60 -27.58
C CYS A 30 77.24 4.98 -26.57
N VAL A 31 77.61 4.92 -25.28
CA VAL A 31 76.74 4.39 -24.23
C VAL A 31 75.48 5.24 -24.07
N GLU A 32 75.60 6.56 -24.15
CA GLU A 32 74.45 7.47 -24.11
C GLU A 32 73.53 7.28 -25.33
N LYS A 33 74.10 7.11 -26.53
CA LYS A 33 73.33 6.81 -27.75
C LYS A 33 72.64 5.45 -27.67
N GLU A 34 73.30 4.41 -27.14
CA GLU A 34 72.69 3.08 -26.94
C GLU A 34 71.52 3.14 -25.95
N ARG A 35 71.68 3.89 -24.84
CA ARG A 35 70.59 4.13 -23.88
C ARG A 35 69.42 4.85 -24.53
N LEU A 36 69.67 5.92 -25.29
CA LEU A 36 68.62 6.65 -26.00
C LEU A 36 67.86 5.79 -27.01
N ILE A 37 68.56 4.90 -27.74
CA ILE A 37 67.93 3.94 -28.67
C ILE A 37 67.08 2.93 -27.89
N GLN A 38 67.58 2.42 -26.77
CA GLN A 38 66.84 1.48 -25.93
C GLN A 38 65.60 2.12 -25.31
N ASP A 39 65.70 3.35 -24.80
CA ASP A 39 64.58 4.12 -24.27
C ASP A 39 63.55 4.42 -25.37
N GLN A 40 64.00 4.76 -26.59
CA GLN A 40 63.12 4.98 -27.74
C GLN A 40 62.35 3.71 -28.13
N LEU A 41 63.02 2.55 -28.14
CA LEU A 41 62.38 1.26 -28.41
C LEU A 41 61.37 0.89 -27.32
N GLN A 42 61.70 1.12 -26.06
CA GLN A 42 60.80 0.87 -24.94
C GLN A 42 59.56 1.77 -25.02
N LEU A 43 59.73 3.07 -25.27
CA LEU A 43 58.62 4.00 -25.46
C LEU A 43 57.73 3.60 -26.64
N GLN A 44 58.31 3.14 -27.75
CA GLN A 44 57.53 2.64 -28.89
C GLN A 44 56.68 1.41 -28.50
N GLN A 45 57.25 0.48 -27.73
CA GLN A 45 56.53 -0.70 -27.27
C GLN A 45 55.41 -0.32 -26.28
N GLU A 46 55.66 0.64 -25.39
CA GLU A 46 54.65 1.18 -24.48
C GLU A 46 53.51 1.89 -25.23
N CYS A 47 53.82 2.69 -26.25
CA CYS A 47 52.82 3.33 -27.10
C CYS A 47 51.92 2.29 -27.78
N LEU A 48 52.50 1.22 -28.35
CA LEU A 48 51.73 0.15 -28.98
C LEU A 48 50.84 -0.58 -27.97
N HIS A 49 51.35 -0.86 -26.78
CA HIS A 49 50.59 -1.52 -25.72
C HIS A 49 49.41 -0.64 -25.24
N LEU A 50 49.66 0.65 -24.99
CA LEU A 50 48.63 1.60 -24.60
C LEU A 50 47.57 1.77 -25.69
N GLN A 51 47.98 1.78 -26.95
CA GLN A 51 47.05 1.87 -28.08
C GLN A 51 46.15 0.63 -28.16
N SER A 52 46.70 -0.57 -28.03
CA SER A 52 45.92 -1.80 -27.97
C SER A 52 44.91 -1.81 -26.80
N ARG A 53 45.33 -1.35 -25.62
CA ARG A 53 44.44 -1.23 -24.45
C ARG A 53 43.33 -0.21 -24.67
N LEU A 54 43.64 0.93 -25.29
CA LEU A 54 42.65 1.95 -25.62
C LEU A 54 41.61 1.41 -26.62
N ASP A 55 42.04 0.68 -27.63
CA ASP A 55 41.15 0.11 -28.64
C ASP A 55 40.26 -0.99 -28.04
N ALA A 56 40.80 -1.83 -27.15
CA ALA A 56 40.03 -2.81 -26.39
C ALA A 56 38.96 -2.13 -25.51
N ALA A 57 39.35 -1.12 -24.74
CA ALA A 57 38.42 -0.38 -23.87
C ALA A 57 37.34 0.36 -24.66
N LYS A 58 37.68 0.92 -25.84
CA LYS A 58 36.69 1.53 -26.75
C LYS A 58 35.69 0.50 -27.27
N SER A 59 36.16 -0.69 -27.67
CA SER A 59 35.29 -1.76 -28.15
C SER A 59 34.35 -2.26 -27.04
N GLU A 60 34.86 -2.41 -25.82
CA GLU A 60 34.05 -2.81 -24.66
C GLU A 60 33.00 -1.75 -24.31
N CYS A 61 33.40 -0.47 -24.27
CA CYS A 61 32.48 0.64 -24.03
C CYS A 61 31.37 0.74 -25.10
N GLN A 62 31.69 0.49 -26.37
CA GLN A 62 30.69 0.46 -27.44
C GLN A 62 29.71 -0.70 -27.26
N LYS A 63 30.21 -1.90 -26.90
CA LYS A 63 29.36 -3.06 -26.62
C LYS A 63 28.44 -2.81 -25.43
N GLU A 64 28.96 -2.29 -24.32
CA GLU A 64 28.15 -1.92 -23.16
C GLU A 64 27.07 -0.87 -23.51
N ARG A 65 27.39 0.08 -24.39
CA ARG A 65 26.43 1.08 -24.85
C ARG A 65 25.28 0.45 -25.65
N GLU A 66 25.60 -0.48 -26.54
CA GLU A 66 24.61 -1.22 -27.33
C GLU A 66 23.72 -2.09 -26.43
N GLU A 67 24.31 -2.83 -25.48
CA GLU A 67 23.58 -3.63 -24.49
C GLU A 67 22.67 -2.76 -23.62
N LYS A 68 23.17 -1.61 -23.13
CA LYS A 68 22.36 -0.66 -22.35
C LYS A 68 21.17 -0.12 -23.13
N LEU A 69 21.32 0.16 -24.42
CA LEU A 69 20.22 0.59 -25.28
C LEU A 69 19.19 -0.53 -25.48
N LEU A 70 19.65 -1.76 -25.71
CA LEU A 70 18.78 -2.93 -25.84
C LEU A 70 17.96 -3.16 -24.55
N LEU A 71 18.62 -3.17 -23.39
CA LEU A 71 17.96 -3.36 -22.09
C LEU A 71 16.95 -2.24 -21.79
N ARG A 72 17.25 -0.98 -22.15
CA ARG A 72 16.31 0.13 -22.02
C ARG A 72 15.07 -0.06 -22.89
N ASN A 73 15.24 -0.53 -24.13
CA ASN A 73 14.12 -0.81 -25.01
C ASN A 73 13.26 -1.96 -24.48
N GLN A 74 13.89 -3.04 -23.97
CA GLN A 74 13.17 -4.16 -23.36
C GLN A 74 12.39 -3.74 -22.10
N LEU A 75 13.01 -2.92 -21.24
CA LEU A 75 12.34 -2.39 -20.05
C LEU A 75 11.15 -1.51 -20.41
N TRP A 76 11.30 -0.64 -21.41
CA TRP A 76 10.22 0.20 -21.89
C TRP A 76 9.07 -0.63 -22.49
N GLN A 77 9.39 -1.62 -23.32
CA GLN A 77 8.40 -2.51 -23.91
C GLN A 77 7.65 -3.31 -22.84
N SER A 78 8.38 -3.93 -21.91
CA SER A 78 7.77 -4.65 -20.79
C SER A 78 6.92 -3.74 -19.91
N GLY A 79 7.34 -2.49 -19.68
CA GLY A 79 6.54 -1.49 -18.98
C GLY A 79 5.24 -1.15 -19.72
N SER A 80 5.29 -1.01 -21.04
CA SER A 80 4.11 -0.78 -21.87
C SER A 80 3.14 -1.96 -21.83
N GLU A 81 3.65 -3.19 -21.97
CA GLU A 81 2.85 -4.42 -21.92
C GLU A 81 2.18 -4.60 -20.55
N LEU A 82 2.89 -4.28 -19.45
CA LEU A 82 2.33 -4.31 -18.10
C LEU A 82 1.22 -3.27 -17.90
N GLN A 83 1.39 -2.06 -18.45
CA GLN A 83 0.36 -1.03 -18.38
C GLN A 83 -0.90 -1.44 -19.15
N GLU A 84 -0.75 -1.97 -20.37
CA GLU A 84 -1.88 -2.47 -21.16
C GLU A 84 -2.60 -3.62 -20.44
N GLN A 85 -1.85 -4.53 -19.80
CA GLN A 85 -2.44 -5.60 -19.01
C GLN A 85 -3.18 -5.07 -17.77
N ALA A 86 -2.66 -4.04 -17.10
CA ALA A 86 -3.31 -3.41 -15.96
C ALA A 86 -4.64 -2.74 -16.38
N ASP A 87 -4.64 -2.02 -17.50
CA ASP A 87 -5.84 -1.35 -18.03
C ASP A 87 -6.91 -2.36 -18.47
N PHE A 88 -6.47 -3.46 -19.12
CA PHE A 88 -7.35 -4.56 -19.50
C PHE A 88 -7.96 -5.26 -18.28
N CYS A 89 -7.16 -5.61 -17.29
CA CYS A 89 -7.62 -6.27 -16.06
C CYS A 89 -8.60 -5.37 -15.28
N SER A 90 -8.32 -4.08 -15.17
CA SER A 90 -9.23 -3.11 -14.54
C SER A 90 -10.57 -3.02 -15.26
N SER A 91 -10.55 -2.96 -16.59
CA SER A 91 -11.76 -2.92 -17.42
C SER A 91 -12.58 -4.21 -17.32
N LEU A 92 -11.91 -5.36 -17.41
CA LEU A 92 -12.53 -6.67 -17.28
C LEU A 92 -13.14 -6.86 -15.89
N GLY A 93 -12.40 -6.53 -14.83
CA GLY A 93 -12.85 -6.61 -13.45
C GLY A 93 -14.07 -5.73 -13.20
N SER A 94 -14.03 -4.48 -13.64
CA SER A 94 -15.15 -3.53 -13.53
C SER A 94 -16.41 -4.04 -14.23
N ALA A 95 -16.30 -4.51 -15.48
CA ALA A 95 -17.43 -5.06 -16.22
C ALA A 95 -17.99 -6.34 -15.58
N ALA A 96 -17.13 -7.28 -15.20
CA ALA A 96 -17.54 -8.54 -14.59
C ALA A 96 -18.20 -8.32 -13.23
N CYS A 97 -17.62 -7.50 -12.34
CA CYS A 97 -18.21 -7.19 -11.05
C CYS A 97 -19.50 -6.38 -11.17
N SER A 98 -19.64 -5.50 -12.15
CA SER A 98 -20.91 -4.81 -12.41
C SER A 98 -22.02 -5.79 -12.76
N LEU A 99 -21.73 -6.82 -13.56
CA LEU A 99 -22.67 -7.90 -13.85
C LEU A 99 -22.97 -8.74 -12.60
N LEU A 100 -21.96 -9.08 -11.80
CA LEU A 100 -22.17 -9.81 -10.54
C LEU A 100 -23.06 -9.02 -9.57
N TRP A 101 -22.82 -7.71 -9.44
CA TRP A 101 -23.63 -6.85 -8.59
C TRP A 101 -25.09 -6.84 -9.08
N SER A 102 -25.31 -6.64 -10.38
CA SER A 102 -26.66 -6.68 -10.96
C SER A 102 -27.34 -8.04 -10.73
N CYS A 103 -26.67 -9.15 -11.04
CA CYS A 103 -27.22 -10.50 -10.91
C CYS A 103 -27.49 -10.91 -9.46
N SER A 104 -26.66 -10.46 -8.51
CA SER A 104 -26.80 -10.76 -7.08
C SER A 104 -28.01 -10.09 -6.42
N SER A 105 -28.65 -9.12 -7.08
CA SER A 105 -29.90 -8.53 -6.60
C SER A 105 -31.05 -9.55 -6.51
N ARG A 106 -30.91 -10.69 -7.19
CA ARG A 106 -31.87 -11.80 -7.16
C ARG A 106 -31.42 -12.85 -6.16
N GLU A 107 -32.31 -13.19 -5.23
CA GLU A 107 -32.05 -14.21 -4.20
C GLU A 107 -31.65 -15.57 -4.79
N GLU A 108 -32.33 -16.02 -5.86
CA GLU A 108 -32.03 -17.30 -6.51
C GLU A 108 -30.57 -17.38 -6.99
N THR A 109 -30.03 -16.27 -7.51
CA THR A 109 -28.66 -16.20 -7.98
C THR A 109 -27.68 -16.44 -6.84
N VAL A 110 -27.89 -15.79 -5.69
CA VAL A 110 -27.03 -15.93 -4.51
C VAL A 110 -27.07 -17.36 -3.99
N THR A 111 -28.24 -18.00 -4.00
CA THR A 111 -28.37 -19.42 -3.61
C THR A 111 -27.54 -20.34 -4.50
N VAL A 112 -27.54 -20.12 -5.82
CA VAL A 112 -26.73 -20.90 -6.77
C VAL A 112 -25.22 -20.69 -6.54
N TRP A 113 -24.81 -19.50 -6.09
CA TRP A 113 -23.40 -19.16 -5.92
C TRP A 113 -22.75 -19.71 -4.65
N LEU A 114 -23.52 -20.19 -3.66
CA LEU A 114 -23.01 -20.59 -2.34
C LEU A 114 -21.73 -21.45 -2.40
N GLY A 115 -21.68 -22.44 -3.30
CA GLY A 115 -20.51 -23.33 -3.45
C GLY A 115 -19.26 -22.69 -4.07
N LYS A 116 -19.36 -21.45 -4.58
CA LYS A 116 -18.27 -20.68 -5.20
C LYS A 116 -17.94 -19.41 -4.43
N LEU A 117 -18.74 -19.03 -3.43
CA LEU A 117 -18.56 -17.79 -2.68
C LEU A 117 -17.19 -17.71 -2.00
N GLN A 118 -16.65 -18.82 -1.47
CA GLN A 118 -15.37 -18.77 -0.76
C GLN A 118 -14.23 -18.21 -1.64
N SER A 119 -14.11 -18.68 -2.88
CA SER A 119 -13.08 -18.19 -3.81
C SER A 119 -13.30 -16.73 -4.17
N PHE A 120 -14.55 -16.33 -4.36
CA PHE A 120 -14.90 -14.93 -4.60
C PHE A 120 -14.53 -14.03 -3.41
N LEU A 121 -14.84 -14.45 -2.18
CA LEU A 121 -14.53 -13.68 -0.97
C LEU A 121 -13.03 -13.51 -0.73
N ILE A 122 -12.20 -14.49 -1.10
CA ILE A 122 -10.74 -14.38 -1.01
C ILE A 122 -10.24 -13.26 -1.93
N VAL A 123 -10.66 -13.28 -3.20
CA VAL A 123 -10.29 -12.24 -4.18
C VAL A 123 -10.84 -10.89 -3.75
N ALA A 124 -12.08 -10.84 -3.26
CA ALA A 124 -12.71 -9.61 -2.81
C ALA A 124 -11.94 -8.97 -1.65
N THR A 125 -11.63 -9.77 -0.63
CA THR A 125 -10.81 -9.36 0.53
C THR A 125 -9.48 -8.78 0.08
N GLN A 126 -8.71 -9.51 -0.74
CA GLN A 126 -7.39 -9.07 -1.20
C GLN A 126 -7.46 -7.77 -2.02
N THR A 127 -8.47 -7.65 -2.87
CA THR A 127 -8.71 -6.44 -3.66
C THR A 127 -8.98 -5.24 -2.75
N LEU A 128 -9.85 -5.42 -1.76
CA LEU A 128 -10.21 -4.39 -0.80
C LEU A 128 -9.02 -3.94 0.07
N GLU A 129 -8.21 -4.88 0.55
CA GLU A 129 -6.98 -4.57 1.29
C GLU A 129 -5.96 -3.80 0.46
N SER A 130 -5.82 -4.15 -0.83
CA SER A 130 -4.92 -3.46 -1.75
C SER A 130 -5.40 -2.04 -2.03
N PHE A 131 -6.70 -1.88 -2.29
CA PHE A 131 -7.30 -0.60 -2.62
C PHE A 131 -7.19 0.43 -1.49
N VAL A 132 -7.37 0.03 -0.22
CA VAL A 132 -7.17 0.99 0.88
C VAL A 132 -5.73 1.45 1.02
N LYS A 133 -4.78 0.55 0.76
CA LYS A 133 -3.36 0.92 0.82
C LYS A 133 -3.02 1.95 -0.26
N SER A 134 -3.62 1.84 -1.46
CA SER A 134 -3.40 2.83 -2.52
C SER A 134 -4.07 4.17 -2.22
N LEU A 135 -5.23 4.21 -1.56
CA LEU A 135 -5.90 5.47 -1.21
C LEU A 135 -5.02 6.42 -0.36
N ASP A 136 -4.20 5.90 0.56
CA ASP A 136 -3.31 6.77 1.38
C ASP A 136 -2.10 7.30 0.59
N ASP A 137 -1.70 6.59 -0.48
CA ASP A 137 -0.63 7.02 -1.38
C ASP A 137 -1.13 7.99 -2.46
N GLU A 138 -2.34 7.77 -2.99
CA GLU A 138 -2.98 8.62 -4.00
C GLU A 138 -3.44 9.97 -3.44
N MET A 139 -3.76 10.05 -2.15
CA MET A 139 -4.06 11.33 -1.48
C MET A 139 -2.90 12.34 -1.51
N LYS A 140 -1.66 11.91 -1.82
CA LYS A 140 -0.51 12.80 -2.03
C LYS A 140 -0.54 13.47 -3.41
N THR A 141 -1.36 12.98 -4.33
CA THR A 141 -1.52 13.44 -5.72
C THR A 141 -2.99 13.82 -5.95
N GLN A 142 -3.30 15.11 -5.97
CA GLN A 142 -4.66 15.70 -5.97
C GLN A 142 -5.49 15.44 -7.26
N THR A 143 -5.65 14.19 -7.67
CA THR A 143 -6.28 13.81 -8.95
C THR A 143 -7.05 12.49 -8.81
N GLU A 144 -7.98 12.41 -7.86
CA GLU A 144 -8.96 11.31 -7.87
C GLU A 144 -10.09 11.67 -8.85
N ASP A 145 -10.23 10.88 -9.92
CA ASP A 145 -11.48 10.81 -10.69
C ASP A 145 -12.43 9.86 -9.93
N PRO A 146 -13.50 10.36 -9.30
CA PRO A 146 -14.46 9.53 -8.57
C PRO A 146 -15.23 8.56 -9.48
N ASN A 147 -15.05 8.66 -10.80
CA ASN A 147 -15.61 7.76 -11.78
C ASN A 147 -14.56 6.84 -12.44
N SER A 148 -13.39 6.66 -11.83
CA SER A 148 -12.39 5.73 -12.35
C SER A 148 -12.95 4.30 -12.42
N THR A 149 -12.47 3.54 -13.40
CA THR A 149 -12.85 2.12 -13.58
C THR A 149 -12.57 1.28 -12.34
N GLU A 150 -11.52 1.64 -11.59
CA GLU A 150 -11.14 1.01 -10.33
C GLU A 150 -12.16 1.30 -9.21
N HIS A 151 -12.59 2.55 -9.05
CA HIS A 151 -13.64 2.90 -8.09
C HIS A 151 -14.94 2.15 -8.41
N GLN A 152 -15.33 2.09 -9.68
CA GLN A 152 -16.51 1.33 -10.12
C GLN A 152 -16.36 -0.17 -9.86
N PHE A 153 -15.17 -0.74 -10.09
CA PHE A 153 -14.87 -2.13 -9.79
C PHE A 153 -15.02 -2.42 -8.29
N VAL A 154 -14.41 -1.61 -7.43
CA VAL A 154 -14.47 -1.76 -5.97
C VAL A 154 -15.90 -1.58 -5.45
N LEU A 155 -16.64 -0.59 -5.94
CA LEU A 155 -18.06 -0.41 -5.58
C LEU A 155 -18.89 -1.62 -6.00
N ALA A 156 -18.70 -2.14 -7.21
CA ALA A 156 -19.44 -3.31 -7.67
C ALA A 156 -19.10 -4.58 -6.91
N LEU A 157 -17.84 -4.72 -6.50
CA LEU A 157 -17.38 -5.81 -5.66
C LEU A 157 -18.07 -5.79 -4.28
N VAL A 158 -18.02 -4.66 -3.58
CA VAL A 158 -18.69 -4.53 -2.26
C VAL A 158 -20.20 -4.57 -2.40
N GLY A 159 -20.77 -3.96 -3.43
CA GLY A 159 -22.20 -4.02 -3.73
C GLY A 159 -22.71 -5.45 -3.92
N THR A 160 -21.91 -6.30 -4.59
CA THR A 160 -22.21 -7.75 -4.69
C THR A 160 -22.22 -8.40 -3.31
N ILE A 161 -21.25 -8.11 -2.45
CA ILE A 161 -21.19 -8.62 -1.07
C ILE A 161 -22.39 -8.14 -0.25
N THR A 162 -22.78 -6.86 -0.38
CA THR A 162 -23.95 -6.28 0.30
C THR A 162 -25.24 -7.02 -0.09
N ASN A 163 -25.42 -7.34 -1.37
CA ASN A 163 -26.55 -8.14 -1.86
C ASN A 163 -26.52 -9.58 -1.34
N ILE A 164 -25.34 -10.22 -1.33
CA ILE A 164 -25.16 -11.56 -0.74
C ILE A 164 -25.57 -11.55 0.74
N ALA A 165 -25.16 -10.53 1.49
CA ALA A 165 -25.51 -10.40 2.91
C ALA A 165 -27.02 -10.14 3.14
N ALA A 166 -27.71 -9.52 2.18
CA ALA A 166 -29.14 -9.30 2.26
C ALA A 166 -29.93 -10.62 2.19
N VAL A 167 -29.44 -11.60 1.43
CA VAL A 167 -30.05 -12.92 1.27
C VAL A 167 -29.74 -13.82 2.46
N THR A 168 -30.73 -14.58 2.93
CA THR A 168 -30.60 -15.42 4.14
C THR A 168 -29.47 -16.44 4.06
N CYS A 169 -29.40 -17.24 3.00
CA CYS A 169 -28.33 -18.23 2.86
C CYS A 169 -26.94 -17.58 2.67
N GLY A 170 -26.88 -16.41 2.03
CA GLY A 170 -25.64 -15.65 1.85
C GLY A 170 -25.14 -15.07 3.18
N ARG A 171 -26.04 -14.51 3.98
CA ARG A 171 -25.78 -14.08 5.35
C ARG A 171 -25.26 -15.21 6.22
N ASP A 172 -25.94 -16.35 6.25
CA ASP A 172 -25.51 -17.51 7.03
C ASP A 172 -24.11 -18.00 6.63
N PHE A 173 -23.81 -17.97 5.33
CA PHE A 173 -22.48 -18.26 4.80
C PHE A 173 -21.44 -17.24 5.30
N LEU A 174 -21.72 -15.93 5.18
CA LEU A 174 -20.81 -14.87 5.64
C LEU A 174 -20.53 -14.94 7.14
N SER A 175 -21.56 -15.17 7.96
CA SER A 175 -21.41 -15.36 9.41
C SER A 175 -20.65 -16.61 9.80
N SER A 176 -20.47 -17.57 8.88
CA SER A 176 -19.81 -18.85 9.13
C SER A 176 -18.40 -18.95 8.55
N SER A 177 -18.16 -18.32 7.39
CA SER A 177 -16.95 -18.51 6.59
C SER A 177 -16.40 -17.20 6.02
N GLY A 178 -17.15 -16.10 6.13
CA GLY A 178 -16.77 -14.78 5.61
C GLY A 178 -16.02 -13.89 6.60
N HIS A 179 -15.55 -14.43 7.72
CA HIS A 179 -14.93 -13.67 8.83
C HIS A 179 -13.82 -12.72 8.40
N ILE A 180 -12.88 -13.21 7.58
CA ILE A 180 -11.77 -12.39 7.05
C ILE A 180 -12.29 -11.18 6.27
N LEU A 181 -13.35 -11.35 5.48
CA LEU A 181 -13.97 -10.26 4.74
C LEU A 181 -14.61 -9.25 5.70
N LEU A 182 -15.34 -9.71 6.71
CA LEU A 182 -16.01 -8.84 7.69
C LEU A 182 -14.99 -8.00 8.47
N ASP A 183 -13.88 -8.61 8.89
CA ASP A 183 -12.77 -7.92 9.54
C ASP A 183 -12.14 -6.89 8.60
N THR A 184 -12.00 -7.26 7.33
CA THR A 184 -11.47 -6.36 6.29
C THR A 184 -12.38 -5.17 6.07
N LEU A 185 -13.70 -5.35 6.03
CA LEU A 185 -14.68 -4.26 5.90
C LEU A 185 -14.63 -3.32 7.12
N MET A 186 -14.52 -3.85 8.34
CA MET A 186 -14.40 -3.02 9.55
C MET A 186 -13.09 -2.22 9.55
N LYS A 187 -11.97 -2.87 9.20
CA LYS A 187 -10.66 -2.22 9.08
C LYS A 187 -10.64 -1.16 7.98
N LEU A 188 -11.30 -1.42 6.85
CA LEU A 188 -11.51 -0.46 5.76
C LEU A 188 -12.18 0.82 6.26
N LEU A 189 -13.28 0.65 6.99
CA LEU A 189 -14.06 1.75 7.55
C LEU A 189 -13.26 2.56 8.59
N GLU A 190 -12.39 1.91 9.35
CA GLU A 190 -11.49 2.56 10.32
C GLU A 190 -10.41 3.41 9.64
N LEU A 191 -9.84 2.92 8.54
CA LEU A 191 -8.72 3.56 7.85
C LEU A 191 -9.16 4.74 6.96
N MET A 192 -10.38 4.71 6.41
CA MET A 192 -10.86 5.75 5.52
C MET A 192 -11.23 7.04 6.26
N LYS A 193 -10.53 8.14 5.95
CA LYS A 193 -10.78 9.48 6.52
C LYS A 193 -12.23 9.96 6.28
N PRO A 194 -12.79 10.83 7.15
CA PRO A 194 -14.14 11.38 6.96
C PRO A 194 -14.32 12.02 5.58
N GLY A 195 -15.46 11.77 4.93
CA GLY A 195 -15.76 12.29 3.59
C GLY A 195 -15.04 11.61 2.42
N VAL A 196 -14.06 10.75 2.68
CA VAL A 196 -13.39 9.97 1.63
C VAL A 196 -14.25 8.78 1.25
N PHE A 197 -14.53 8.69 -0.06
CA PHE A 197 -15.24 7.60 -0.70
C PHE A 197 -16.52 7.12 0.04
N PRO A 198 -17.49 8.01 0.32
CA PRO A 198 -18.65 7.71 1.16
C PRO A 198 -19.49 6.55 0.64
N ARG A 199 -19.58 6.37 -0.68
CA ARG A 199 -20.31 5.24 -1.29
C ARG A 199 -19.75 3.87 -0.86
N LEU A 200 -18.42 3.74 -0.77
CA LEU A 200 -17.78 2.52 -0.30
C LEU A 200 -18.07 2.26 1.19
N LYS A 201 -18.04 3.32 2.01
CA LYS A 201 -18.40 3.26 3.43
C LYS A 201 -19.84 2.79 3.62
N VAL A 202 -20.77 3.39 2.87
CA VAL A 202 -22.20 3.03 2.90
C VAL A 202 -22.41 1.57 2.55
N LEU A 203 -21.86 1.08 1.43
CA LEU A 203 -22.00 -0.32 1.03
C LEU A 203 -21.41 -1.30 2.05
N SER A 204 -20.25 -0.96 2.63
CA SER A 204 -19.61 -1.76 3.69
C SER A 204 -20.47 -1.81 4.96
N LEU A 205 -21.00 -0.67 5.40
CA LEU A 205 -21.91 -0.59 6.55
C LEU A 205 -23.22 -1.35 6.30
N MET A 206 -23.77 -1.27 5.09
CA MET A 206 -24.94 -2.06 4.70
C MET A 206 -24.65 -3.56 4.74
N ALA A 207 -23.49 -4.01 4.26
CA ALA A 207 -23.10 -5.42 4.34
C ALA A 207 -22.99 -5.89 5.79
N LEU A 208 -22.33 -5.10 6.66
CA LEU A 208 -22.20 -5.40 8.09
C LEU A 208 -23.57 -5.43 8.79
N TYR A 209 -24.43 -4.45 8.54
CA TYR A 209 -25.79 -4.41 9.06
C TYR A 209 -26.60 -5.62 8.59
N ASN A 210 -26.52 -5.98 7.30
CA ASN A 210 -27.23 -7.13 6.78
C ASN A 210 -26.76 -8.42 7.49
N VAL A 211 -25.45 -8.58 7.71
CA VAL A 211 -24.91 -9.72 8.46
C VAL A 211 -25.38 -9.74 9.92
N SER A 212 -25.46 -8.57 10.55
CA SER A 212 -25.90 -8.42 11.95
C SER A 212 -27.39 -8.69 12.18
N ILE A 213 -28.19 -8.85 11.12
CA ILE A 213 -29.57 -9.36 11.26
C ILE A 213 -29.60 -10.80 11.79
N SER A 214 -28.53 -11.59 11.57
CA SER A 214 -28.42 -12.95 12.13
C SER A 214 -27.73 -12.93 13.49
N VAL A 215 -28.20 -13.74 14.44
CA VAL A 215 -27.58 -13.87 15.78
C VAL A 215 -26.10 -14.24 15.69
N LYS A 216 -25.75 -15.17 14.79
CA LYS A 216 -24.35 -15.60 14.58
C LYS A 216 -23.49 -14.46 14.04
N GLY A 217 -23.98 -13.73 13.04
CA GLY A 217 -23.27 -12.60 12.45
C GLY A 217 -23.12 -11.43 13.43
N LEU A 218 -24.18 -11.10 14.15
CA LEU A 218 -24.17 -10.05 15.17
C LEU A 218 -23.18 -10.37 16.28
N LYS A 219 -23.18 -11.62 16.78
CA LYS A 219 -22.22 -12.06 17.79
C LYS A 219 -20.78 -11.90 17.30
N TYR A 220 -20.48 -12.37 16.08
CA TYR A 220 -19.15 -12.21 15.48
C TYR A 220 -18.71 -10.75 15.38
N ILE A 221 -19.57 -9.88 14.83
CA ILE A 221 -19.26 -8.45 14.67
C ILE A 221 -19.06 -7.79 16.05
N SER A 222 -19.87 -8.16 17.05
CA SER A 222 -19.85 -7.57 18.39
C SER A 222 -18.67 -8.04 19.24
N GLU A 223 -18.06 -9.17 18.94
CA GLU A 223 -16.82 -9.64 19.59
C GLU A 223 -15.60 -8.79 19.19
N ASN A 224 -15.70 -7.97 18.14
CA ASN A 224 -14.67 -7.03 17.77
C ASN A 224 -14.68 -5.80 18.70
N ASN A 225 -13.67 -5.69 19.56
CA ASN A 225 -13.50 -4.55 20.49
C ASN A 225 -13.38 -3.19 19.79
N GLY A 226 -13.01 -3.16 18.51
CA GLY A 226 -12.95 -1.96 17.67
C GLY A 226 -14.32 -1.48 17.18
N LEU A 227 -15.40 -2.25 17.35
CA LEU A 227 -16.72 -1.91 16.82
C LEU A 227 -17.28 -0.59 17.39
N VAL A 228 -17.25 -0.41 18.71
CA VAL A 228 -17.80 0.82 19.33
C VAL A 228 -16.96 2.06 18.99
N PRO A 229 -15.61 2.03 19.05
CA PRO A 229 -14.77 3.10 18.52
C PRO A 229 -14.98 3.39 17.02
N LEU A 230 -15.24 2.36 16.22
CA LEU A 230 -15.56 2.53 14.80
C LEU A 230 -16.90 3.25 14.60
N ILE A 231 -17.95 2.79 15.28
CA ILE A 231 -19.28 3.43 15.27
C ILE A 231 -19.15 4.89 15.68
N TRP A 232 -18.43 5.16 16.77
CA TRP A 232 -18.15 6.51 17.23
C TRP A 232 -17.62 7.41 16.11
N THR A 233 -16.56 6.93 15.44
CA THR A 233 -15.82 7.71 14.44
C THR A 233 -16.69 7.96 13.20
N LEU A 234 -17.44 6.95 12.76
CA LEU A 234 -18.32 7.05 11.58
C LEU A 234 -19.57 7.91 11.82
N LEU A 235 -20.02 8.07 13.06
CA LEU A 235 -21.08 9.02 13.39
C LEU A 235 -20.63 10.48 13.28
N ASP A 236 -19.33 10.76 13.17
CA ASP A 236 -18.80 12.11 12.92
C ASP A 236 -18.42 12.34 11.44
N ASP A 237 -18.81 11.43 10.54
CA ASP A 237 -18.56 11.59 9.11
C ASP A 237 -19.37 12.77 8.53
N VAL A 238 -18.83 13.38 7.47
CA VAL A 238 -19.48 14.51 6.78
C VAL A 238 -20.65 14.05 5.91
N ASP A 239 -20.61 12.79 5.46
CA ASP A 239 -21.68 12.22 4.64
C ASP A 239 -22.79 11.63 5.52
N TRP A 240 -24.01 12.15 5.33
CA TRP A 240 -25.16 11.78 6.15
C TRP A 240 -25.60 10.33 5.96
N GLU A 241 -25.36 9.72 4.79
CA GLU A 241 -25.72 8.32 4.53
C GLU A 241 -24.80 7.39 5.33
N VAL A 242 -23.52 7.74 5.46
CA VAL A 242 -22.58 7.02 6.32
C VAL A 242 -23.08 7.02 7.77
N CYS A 243 -23.46 8.19 8.30
CA CYS A 243 -24.02 8.29 9.65
C CYS A 243 -25.32 7.49 9.81
N LEU A 244 -26.23 7.53 8.82
CA LEU A 244 -27.48 6.77 8.84
C LEU A 244 -27.23 5.26 8.93
N HIS A 245 -26.36 4.73 8.06
CA HIS A 245 -26.06 3.30 8.05
C HIS A 245 -25.24 2.86 9.28
N CYS A 246 -24.41 3.75 9.82
CA CYS A 246 -23.74 3.53 11.10
C CYS A 246 -24.76 3.41 12.26
N LEU A 247 -25.77 4.28 12.30
CA LEU A 247 -26.83 4.19 13.31
C LEU A 247 -27.66 2.91 13.18
N ARG A 248 -27.95 2.45 11.96
CA ARG A 248 -28.66 1.18 11.74
C ARG A 248 -27.86 -0.02 12.27
N LEU A 249 -26.55 -0.02 12.05
CA LEU A 249 -25.68 -1.04 12.64
C LEU A 249 -25.70 -0.96 14.18
N LEU A 250 -25.62 0.24 14.75
CA LEU A 250 -25.74 0.41 16.21
C LEU A 250 -27.09 -0.08 16.74
N GLN A 251 -28.20 0.19 16.04
CA GLN A 251 -29.51 -0.34 16.44
C GLN A 251 -29.52 -1.87 16.47
N SER A 252 -28.90 -2.54 15.50
CA SER A 252 -28.81 -4.01 15.53
C SER A 252 -28.06 -4.54 16.76
N VAL A 253 -27.04 -3.82 17.22
CA VAL A 253 -26.27 -4.13 18.44
C VAL A 253 -27.11 -3.91 19.70
N LEU A 254 -27.97 -2.90 19.71
CA LEU A 254 -28.82 -2.56 20.86
C LEU A 254 -30.02 -3.52 21.05
N LEU A 255 -30.36 -4.32 20.05
CA LEU A 255 -31.51 -5.23 20.11
C LEU A 255 -31.22 -6.54 20.86
N GLU A 256 -29.96 -6.98 20.93
CA GLU A 256 -29.61 -8.31 21.45
C GLU A 256 -29.00 -8.24 22.87
N GLU A 257 -29.65 -8.88 23.85
CA GLU A 257 -29.27 -8.78 25.27
C GLU A 257 -27.85 -9.28 25.56
N ASP A 258 -27.43 -10.38 24.94
CA ASP A 258 -26.10 -10.93 25.16
C ASP A 258 -24.98 -10.01 24.65
N VAL A 259 -25.27 -9.28 23.56
CA VAL A 259 -24.36 -8.27 23.00
C VAL A 259 -24.33 -7.03 23.90
N LEU A 260 -25.48 -6.63 24.45
CA LEU A 260 -25.55 -5.55 25.44
C LEU A 260 -24.74 -5.88 26.69
N ARG A 261 -24.71 -7.14 27.15
CA ARG A 261 -23.85 -7.57 28.27
C ARG A 261 -22.37 -7.49 27.92
N LEU A 262 -22.01 -7.83 26.68
CA LEU A 262 -20.63 -7.78 26.20
C LEU A 262 -20.11 -6.34 26.05
N LEU A 263 -20.91 -5.46 25.42
CA LEU A 263 -20.49 -4.11 25.04
C LEU A 263 -21.03 -3.01 25.98
N GLY A 264 -21.79 -3.37 27.01
CA GLY A 264 -22.62 -2.44 27.78
C GLY A 264 -21.87 -1.27 28.41
N SER A 265 -20.64 -1.45 28.88
CA SER A 265 -19.82 -0.35 29.41
C SER A 265 -19.46 0.66 28.32
N SER A 266 -19.09 0.18 27.14
CA SER A 266 -18.72 0.99 25.97
C SER A 266 -19.95 1.69 25.36
N LEU A 267 -21.11 1.02 25.31
CA LEU A 267 -22.37 1.59 24.80
C LEU A 267 -22.95 2.67 25.72
N LEU A 268 -22.66 2.61 27.02
CA LEU A 268 -23.08 3.61 28.01
C LEU A 268 -22.15 4.83 28.08
N ASN A 269 -21.17 4.94 27.17
CA ASN A 269 -20.32 6.11 27.08
C ASN A 269 -21.17 7.38 26.83
N PRO A 270 -21.08 8.42 27.71
CA PRO A 270 -21.85 9.65 27.55
C PRO A 270 -21.56 10.37 26.24
N ASP A 271 -20.33 10.25 25.74
CA ASP A 271 -19.93 10.84 24.48
C ASP A 271 -20.80 10.24 23.34
N LEU A 272 -21.09 8.92 23.38
CA LEU A 272 -21.68 8.21 22.22
C LEU A 272 -23.11 8.70 22.04
N ARG A 273 -23.77 8.87 23.19
CA ARG A 273 -25.08 9.52 23.26
C ARG A 273 -25.05 10.96 22.80
N ALA A 274 -24.02 11.73 23.16
CA ALA A 274 -23.89 13.10 22.68
C ALA A 274 -23.74 13.13 21.15
N CYS A 275 -22.99 12.20 20.57
CA CYS A 275 -22.83 12.04 19.13
C CYS A 275 -24.16 11.71 18.44
N VAL A 276 -24.89 10.68 18.91
CA VAL A 276 -26.23 10.34 18.39
C VAL A 276 -27.21 11.50 18.54
N SER A 277 -27.16 12.22 19.66
CA SER A 277 -28.02 13.38 19.93
C SER A 277 -27.87 14.49 18.87
N ARG A 278 -26.65 14.75 18.38
CA ARG A 278 -26.42 15.75 17.31
C ARG A 278 -27.24 15.44 16.05
N HIS A 279 -27.41 14.17 15.72
CA HIS A 279 -28.15 13.74 14.52
C HIS A 279 -29.68 13.81 14.66
N THR A 280 -30.21 13.94 15.88
CA THR A 280 -31.67 14.10 16.12
C THR A 280 -32.23 15.44 15.60
N SER A 281 -31.36 16.37 15.24
CA SER A 281 -31.71 17.66 14.63
C SER A 281 -31.36 17.72 13.14
N SER A 282 -31.03 16.58 12.51
CA SER A 282 -30.66 16.53 11.10
C SER A 282 -31.78 17.02 10.18
N VAL A 283 -31.39 17.66 9.07
CA VAL A 283 -32.28 18.05 7.97
C VAL A 283 -32.80 16.80 7.25
N GLN A 284 -32.02 15.72 7.25
CA GLN A 284 -32.38 14.46 6.59
C GLN A 284 -33.40 13.68 7.44
N PRO A 285 -34.65 13.47 6.96
CA PRO A 285 -35.72 12.90 7.78
C PRO A 285 -35.39 11.49 8.29
N ASN A 286 -34.79 10.64 7.44
CA ASN A 286 -34.46 9.27 7.79
C ASN A 286 -33.36 9.22 8.86
N LEU A 287 -32.29 10.00 8.70
CA LEU A 287 -31.21 10.10 9.69
C LEU A 287 -31.75 10.62 11.03
N ARG A 288 -32.58 11.66 11.00
CA ARG A 288 -33.21 12.21 12.21
C ARG A 288 -34.05 11.18 12.94
N ALA A 289 -34.94 10.49 12.24
CA ALA A 289 -35.84 9.49 12.83
C ALA A 289 -35.05 8.32 13.42
N THR A 290 -34.05 7.80 12.69
CA THR A 290 -33.17 6.73 13.18
C THR A 290 -32.40 7.19 14.41
N ALA A 291 -31.83 8.40 14.42
CA ALA A 291 -31.10 8.93 15.57
C ALA A 291 -31.97 9.11 16.81
N GLN A 292 -33.22 9.56 16.64
CA GLN A 292 -34.18 9.69 17.74
C GLN A 292 -34.48 8.33 18.38
N GLN A 293 -34.80 7.32 17.56
CA GLN A 293 -35.05 5.97 18.05
C GLN A 293 -33.82 5.39 18.77
N THR A 294 -32.63 5.48 18.16
CA THR A 294 -31.38 4.99 18.78
C THR A 294 -31.08 5.69 20.10
N LEU A 295 -31.38 7.00 20.22
CA LEU A 295 -31.18 7.74 21.46
C LEU A 295 -32.13 7.28 22.56
N GLU A 296 -33.38 6.96 22.24
CA GLU A 296 -34.34 6.38 23.16
C GLU A 296 -33.88 5.00 23.66
N ASP A 297 -33.41 4.15 22.75
CA ASP A 297 -32.90 2.80 23.07
C ASP A 297 -31.69 2.87 24.03
N LEU A 298 -30.76 3.79 23.77
CA LEU A 298 -29.60 4.05 24.65
C LEU A 298 -30.02 4.57 26.04
N GLN A 299 -31.07 5.38 26.12
CA GLN A 299 -31.61 5.87 27.39
C GLN A 299 -32.28 4.74 28.18
N ALA A 300 -33.04 3.88 27.51
CA ALA A 300 -33.66 2.71 28.13
C ALA A 300 -32.61 1.76 28.72
N LEU A 301 -31.51 1.52 27.99
CA LEU A 301 -30.37 0.73 28.46
C LEU A 301 -29.75 1.31 29.74
N GLN A 302 -29.56 2.62 29.80
CA GLN A 302 -29.02 3.29 30.98
C GLN A 302 -29.95 3.12 32.21
N GLN A 303 -31.26 3.30 32.01
CA GLN A 303 -32.24 3.14 33.09
C GLN A 303 -32.30 1.70 33.61
N HIS A 304 -32.17 0.71 32.72
CA HIS A 304 -32.10 -0.70 33.10
C HIS A 304 -30.90 -0.98 34.00
N ASN A 305 -29.70 -0.53 33.59
CA ASN A 305 -28.47 -0.74 34.34
C ASN A 305 -28.50 -0.03 35.72
N VAL A 306 -29.07 1.18 35.79
CA VAL A 306 -29.25 1.89 37.08
C VAL A 306 -30.20 1.13 38.02
N LYS A 307 -31.30 0.58 37.50
CA LYS A 307 -32.24 -0.23 38.30
C LYS A 307 -31.55 -1.48 38.81
N GLU A 308 -30.88 -2.24 37.95
CA GLU A 308 -30.19 -3.49 38.30
C GLU A 308 -29.12 -3.29 39.39
N LYS A 309 -28.30 -2.23 39.29
CA LYS A 309 -27.36 -1.86 40.36
C LYS A 309 -28.04 -1.54 41.68
N ARG A 310 -29.19 -0.87 41.65
CA ARG A 310 -29.96 -0.49 42.85
C ARG A 310 -30.59 -1.71 43.54
N TRP A 311 -31.05 -2.69 42.78
CA TRP A 311 -31.54 -3.98 43.31
C TRP A 311 -30.42 -4.78 43.97
N HIS A 312 -29.24 -4.86 43.35
CA HIS A 312 -28.10 -5.58 43.93
C HIS A 312 -27.54 -4.92 45.19
N GLN A 313 -27.59 -3.58 45.28
CA GLN A 313 -27.18 -2.86 46.49
C GLN A 313 -28.17 -3.11 47.65
N SER A 314 -29.48 -3.04 47.39
CA SER A 314 -30.53 -3.27 48.40
C SER A 314 -30.60 -4.73 48.90
N GLY A 315 -30.21 -5.69 48.06
CA GLY A 315 -30.11 -7.11 48.43
C GLY A 315 -28.91 -7.43 49.33
N LYS A 316 -27.79 -6.73 49.16
CA LYS A 316 -26.61 -6.87 50.04
C LYS A 316 -26.83 -6.25 51.42
N ASP A 317 -27.52 -5.12 51.50
CA ASP A 317 -27.86 -4.48 52.78
C ASP A 317 -28.87 -5.29 53.62
N SER A 318 -29.60 -6.22 52.98
CA SER A 318 -30.54 -7.13 53.65
C SER A 318 -29.91 -8.44 54.15
N GLN A 319 -28.63 -8.71 53.83
CA GLN A 319 -27.87 -9.87 54.33
C GLN A 319 -26.85 -9.52 55.42
N ILE A 320 -26.75 -8.25 55.83
CA ILE A 320 -25.87 -7.76 56.91
C ILE A 320 -26.69 -7.46 58.20
N LYS A 321 -27.91 -7.99 58.31
CA LYS A 321 -28.71 -7.99 59.53
C LYS A 321 -29.09 -9.40 59.94
#